data_AF-A0A136JV92-F1
#
_entry.id   AF-A0A136JV92-F1
#
_cell.length_a   1.000
_cell.length_b   1.000
_cell.length_c   1.000
_cell.angle_alpha   90.00
_cell.angle_beta   90.00
_cell.angle_gamma   90.00
#
_symmetry.space_group_name_H-M   'P 1'
#
loop_
_entity.id
_entity.type
_entity.pdbx_description
1 polymer ?
#
loop_
_entity_poly.entity_id
_entity_poly.type
_entity_poly.pdbx_seq_one_letter_code
_entity_poly.pdbx_strand_id
1 'polypeptide(L)'
;MAGGFTEKADKLDVRVERRGAGGVTTVPVEPQAVLQPEDLVVIPQARRFYVNGEVKKPGDFWYERGLTLHMAITMAGGFTEKASKTPKVLRRVNGQERTVEVALDAPIQPDDIIVVVQRFF
;
A
#
# COMPACT_ATOMS: atom_id res chain seq x y z
N MET A 1 1.80 -27.90 -2.14
CA MET A 1 2.24 -26.58 -2.65
C MET A 1 1.04 -25.65 -2.66
N ALA A 2 1.17 -24.40 -2.21
CA ALA A 2 0.05 -23.49 -1.96
C ALA A 2 -0.50 -22.73 -3.19
N GLY A 3 -0.15 -23.11 -4.42
CA GLY A 3 -0.69 -22.46 -5.63
C GLY A 3 -0.15 -21.06 -5.96
N GLY A 4 0.74 -20.49 -5.12
CA GLY A 4 1.39 -19.19 -5.35
C GLY A 4 0.86 -18.07 -4.46
N PHE A 5 1.36 -16.85 -4.66
CA PHE A 5 0.90 -15.66 -3.93
C PHE A 5 -0.42 -15.15 -4.50
N THR A 6 -1.32 -14.71 -3.62
CA THR A 6 -2.52 -13.96 -4.04
C THR A 6 -2.15 -12.50 -4.40
N GLU A 7 -3.02 -11.81 -5.14
CA GLU A 7 -2.84 -10.38 -5.47
C GLU A 7 -2.81 -9.47 -4.23
N LYS A 8 -3.37 -9.93 -3.11
CA LYS A 8 -3.49 -9.16 -1.87
C LYS A 8 -2.30 -9.35 -0.93
N ALA A 9 -1.39 -10.26 -1.27
CA ALA A 9 -0.27 -10.62 -0.43
C ALA A 9 0.84 -9.56 -0.54
N ASP A 10 1.40 -9.14 0.60
CA ASP A 10 2.64 -8.38 0.61
C ASP A 10 3.81 -9.33 0.32
N LYS A 11 4.16 -9.45 -0.96
CA LYS A 11 5.22 -10.34 -1.44
C LYS A 11 6.62 -9.93 -0.95
N LEU A 12 6.76 -8.72 -0.41
CA LEU A 12 8.02 -8.21 0.13
C LEU A 12 8.15 -8.44 1.64
N ASP A 13 7.08 -8.89 2.30
CA ASP A 13 7.04 -9.12 3.75
C ASP A 13 6.75 -10.60 4.06
N VAL A 14 7.54 -11.51 3.48
CA VAL A 14 7.43 -12.94 3.78
C VAL A 14 8.10 -13.20 5.13
N ARG A 15 7.36 -13.84 6.03
CA ARG A 15 7.82 -14.15 7.39
C ARG A 15 7.70 -15.63 7.66
N VAL A 16 8.60 -16.12 8.51
CA VAL A 16 8.55 -17.47 9.05
C VAL A 16 8.47 -17.37 10.56
N GLU A 17 7.44 -17.97 11.13
CA GLU A 17 7.37 -18.22 12.57
C GLU A 17 7.97 -19.59 12.84
N ARG A 18 9.05 -19.60 13.63
CA ARG A 18 9.76 -20.82 14.02
C ARG A 18 9.71 -21.01 15.52
N ARG A 19 9.38 -22.21 15.97
CA ARG A 19 9.46 -22.58 17.39
C ARG A 19 10.88 -23.04 17.72
N GLY A 20 11.56 -22.27 18.56
CA GLY A 20 12.85 -22.62 19.14
C GLY A 20 12.75 -22.94 20.64
N ALA A 21 13.89 -23.27 21.25
CA ALA A 21 13.99 -23.59 22.69
C ALA A 21 13.53 -22.44 23.62
N GLY A 22 13.50 -21.20 23.11
CA GLY A 22 13.05 -20.01 23.84
C GLY A 22 11.64 -19.51 23.47
N GLY A 23 10.88 -20.23 22.64
CA GLY A 23 9.54 -19.82 22.18
C GLY A 23 9.44 -19.65 20.67
N VAL A 24 8.41 -18.94 20.21
CA VAL A 24 8.19 -18.66 18.78
C VAL A 24 8.92 -17.39 18.38
N THR A 25 9.74 -17.45 17.34
CA THR A 25 10.43 -16.31 16.73
C THR A 25 9.92 -16.07 15.32
N THR A 26 9.55 -14.83 15.02
CA THR A 26 9.20 -14.41 13.66
C THR A 26 10.44 -13.86 12.96
N VAL A 27 10.81 -14.47 11.85
CA VAL A 27 12.00 -14.10 11.06
C VAL A 27 11.55 -13.68 9.66
N PRO A 28 11.92 -12.48 9.16
CA PRO A 28 11.70 -12.13 7.76
C PRO A 28 12.60 -12.99 6.87
N VAL A 29 12.04 -13.53 5.79
CA VAL A 29 12.75 -14.42 4.87
C VAL A 29 12.55 -14.02 3.43
N GLU A 30 13.55 -14.28 2.59
CA GLU A 30 13.42 -14.17 1.15
C GLU A 30 12.60 -15.36 0.59
N PRO A 31 11.91 -15.21 -0.57
CA PRO A 31 11.08 -16.28 -1.14
C PRO A 31 11.78 -17.62 -1.39
N GLN A 32 13.11 -17.60 -1.53
CA GLN A 32 13.97 -18.77 -1.77
C GLN A 32 14.64 -19.32 -0.51
N ALA A 33 14.26 -18.84 0.67
CA ALA A 33 14.84 -19.28 1.92
C ALA A 33 14.52 -20.75 2.24
N VAL A 34 15.50 -21.44 2.84
CA VAL A 34 15.33 -22.82 3.30
C VAL A 34 14.47 -22.82 4.56
N LEU A 35 13.39 -23.61 4.53
CA LEU A 35 12.48 -23.80 5.65
C LEU A 35 12.91 -25.00 6.51
N GLN A 36 12.55 -24.96 7.79
CA GLN A 36 12.72 -26.04 8.75
C GLN A 36 11.38 -26.73 9.00
N PRO A 37 11.38 -27.99 9.49
CA PRO A 37 10.16 -28.62 9.97
C PRO A 37 9.46 -27.75 11.02
N GLU A 38 8.12 -27.74 10.97
CA GLU A 38 7.25 -26.93 11.86
C GLU A 38 7.29 -25.41 11.64
N ASP A 39 8.02 -24.91 10.63
CA ASP A 39 7.94 -23.51 10.24
C ASP A 39 6.53 -23.15 9.74
N LEU A 40 5.97 -22.06 10.26
CA LEU A 40 4.76 -21.44 9.75
C LEU A 40 5.14 -20.25 8.87
N VAL A 41 4.86 -20.35 7.57
CA VAL A 41 5.06 -19.24 6.63
C VAL A 41 3.86 -18.30 6.70
N VAL A 42 4.11 -17.05 7.09
CA VAL A 42 3.11 -16.00 7.20
C VAL A 42 3.41 -14.92 6.17
N ILE A 43 2.43 -14.61 5.33
CA ILE A 43 2.50 -13.52 4.36
C ILE A 43 1.34 -12.58 4.69
N PRO A 44 1.60 -11.38 5.21
CA PRO A 44 0.56 -10.44 5.55
C PRO A 44 -0.11 -9.90 4.28
N GLN A 45 -1.30 -9.31 4.47
CA GLN A 45 -1.93 -8.57 3.40
C GLN A 45 -1.17 -7.26 3.15
N ALA A 46 -1.06 -6.88 1.89
CA ALA A 46 -0.55 -5.57 1.50
C ALA A 46 -1.38 -4.48 2.19
N ARG A 47 -0.72 -3.42 2.63
CA ARG A 47 -1.45 -2.24 3.16
C ARG A 47 -2.22 -1.56 2.03
N ARG A 48 -3.14 -0.66 2.37
CA ARG A 48 -4.00 0.00 1.39
C ARG A 48 -3.70 1.50 1.33
N PHE A 49 -4.13 2.12 0.25
CA PHE A 49 -4.27 3.58 0.15
C PHE A 49 -5.64 3.89 -0.45
N TYR A 50 -6.09 5.13 -0.28
CA TYR A 50 -7.45 5.54 -0.66
C TYR A 50 -7.40 6.67 -1.66
N VAL A 51 -8.25 6.63 -2.68
CA VAL A 51 -8.41 7.71 -3.65
C VAL A 51 -9.86 8.14 -3.71
N ASN A 52 -10.13 9.40 -3.39
CA ASN A 52 -11.47 9.97 -3.31
C ASN A 52 -11.59 11.27 -4.13
N GLY A 53 -12.84 11.64 -4.44
CA GLY A 53 -13.17 12.87 -5.15
C GLY A 53 -13.21 12.71 -6.66
N GLU A 54 -12.66 13.69 -7.39
CA GLU A 54 -12.75 13.84 -8.84
C GLU A 54 -11.80 12.92 -9.63
N VAL A 55 -11.98 11.62 -9.43
CA VAL A 55 -11.36 10.52 -10.20
C VAL A 55 -12.43 9.61 -10.78
N LYS A 56 -12.12 8.86 -11.84
CA LYS A 56 -13.13 8.02 -12.52
C LYS A 56 -13.59 6.83 -11.67
N LYS A 57 -12.72 6.28 -10.83
CA LYS A 57 -12.97 5.12 -9.98
C LYS A 57 -12.43 5.38 -8.57
N PRO A 58 -13.17 6.12 -7.72
CA PRO A 58 -12.78 6.29 -6.32
C PRO A 58 -12.88 4.96 -5.57
N GLY A 59 -12.07 4.80 -4.52
CA GLY A 59 -12.05 3.58 -3.72
C GLY A 59 -10.71 3.32 -3.03
N ASP A 60 -10.56 2.10 -2.54
CA ASP A 60 -9.40 1.59 -1.82
C ASP A 60 -8.56 0.64 -2.66
N PHE A 61 -7.26 0.89 -2.72
CA PHE A 61 -6.32 0.17 -3.57
C PHE A 61 -5.23 -0.48 -2.73
N TRP A 62 -4.66 -1.58 -3.23
CA TRP A 62 -3.51 -2.21 -2.60
C TRP A 62 -2.26 -1.38 -2.84
N TYR A 63 -1.52 -1.11 -1.78
CA TYR A 63 -0.25 -0.42 -1.86
C TYR A 63 0.83 -1.37 -2.33
N GLU A 64 1.60 -0.92 -3.31
CA GLU A 64 2.84 -1.55 -3.75
C GLU A 64 4.00 -0.58 -3.53
N ARG A 65 5.17 -1.12 -3.21
CA ARG A 65 6.36 -0.30 -2.95
C ARG A 65 6.76 0.44 -4.24
N GLY A 66 6.98 1.75 -4.12
CA GLY A 66 7.38 2.59 -5.25
C GLY A 66 6.22 3.26 -6.01
N LEU A 67 4.98 3.09 -5.56
CA LEU A 67 3.85 3.83 -6.12
C LEU A 67 4.01 5.34 -5.92
N THR A 68 3.73 6.08 -6.99
CA THR A 68 3.66 7.55 -6.99
C THR A 68 2.22 8.02 -6.92
N LEU A 69 2.00 9.29 -6.58
CA LEU A 69 0.67 9.91 -6.59
C LEU A 69 0.01 9.82 -7.99
N HIS A 70 0.80 9.99 -9.05
CA HIS A 70 0.33 9.86 -10.43
C HIS A 70 -0.14 8.44 -10.76
N MET A 71 0.64 7.43 -10.36
CA MET A 71 0.27 6.01 -10.53
C MET A 71 -1.01 5.69 -9.76
N ALA A 72 -1.13 6.15 -8.52
CA ALA A 72 -2.32 5.99 -7.69
C ALA A 72 -3.58 6.56 -8.36
N ILE A 73 -3.49 7.77 -8.93
CA ILE A 73 -4.60 8.39 -9.67
C ILE A 73 -4.92 7.62 -10.96
N THR A 74 -3.90 7.07 -11.63
CA THR A 74 -4.08 6.24 -12.82
C THR A 74 -4.79 4.93 -12.48
N MET A 75 -4.46 4.29 -11.36
CA MET A 75 -5.18 3.12 -10.83
C MET A 75 -6.65 3.44 -10.54
N ALA A 76 -6.94 4.66 -10.08
CA ALA A 76 -8.29 5.20 -9.92
C ALA A 76 -8.98 5.60 -11.26
N GLY A 77 -8.44 5.17 -12.40
CA GLY A 77 -8.99 5.45 -13.74
C GLY A 77 -8.68 6.85 -14.27
N GLY A 78 -7.81 7.60 -13.60
CA GLY A 78 -7.44 8.96 -13.95
C GLY A 78 -8.41 10.00 -13.41
N PHE A 79 -8.03 11.27 -13.62
CA PHE A 79 -8.85 12.43 -13.29
C PHE A 79 -10.17 12.48 -14.07
N THR A 80 -11.22 13.03 -13.46
CA THR A 80 -12.40 13.49 -14.20
C THR A 80 -12.09 14.81 -14.92
N GLU A 81 -13.00 15.26 -15.78
CA GLU A 81 -12.90 16.57 -16.45
C GLU A 81 -12.99 17.76 -15.48
N LYS A 82 -13.62 17.54 -14.32
CA LYS A 82 -13.83 18.57 -13.30
C LYS A 82 -12.71 18.61 -12.26
N ALA A 83 -11.75 17.70 -12.33
CA ALA A 83 -10.70 17.56 -11.34
C ALA A 83 -9.72 18.74 -11.32
N SER A 84 -9.32 19.16 -10.13
CA SER A 84 -8.10 19.93 -9.94
C SER A 84 -6.87 19.04 -10.19
N LYS A 85 -5.80 19.65 -10.71
CA LYS A 85 -4.49 18.98 -10.92
C LYS A 85 -3.58 19.05 -9.69
N THR A 86 -4.09 19.54 -8.56
CA THR A 86 -3.39 19.61 -7.27
C THR A 86 -4.13 18.76 -6.23
N PRO A 87 -3.91 17.43 -6.20
CA PRO A 87 -4.49 16.55 -5.20
C PRO A 87 -3.95 16.90 -3.81
N LYS A 88 -4.78 16.71 -2.79
CA LYS A 88 -4.36 16.77 -1.38
C LYS A 88 -4.12 15.36 -0.88
N VAL A 89 -3.02 15.15 -0.16
CA VAL A 89 -2.74 13.86 0.46
C VAL A 89 -2.87 14.02 1.97
N LEU A 90 -3.79 13.29 2.58
CA LEU A 90 -3.89 13.19 4.04
C LEU A 90 -3.01 12.01 4.45
N ARG A 91 -2.00 12.30 5.26
CA ARG A 91 -0.99 11.34 5.71
C ARG A 91 -0.86 11.38 7.23
N ARG A 92 -0.79 10.21 7.85
CA ARG A 92 -0.50 10.11 9.29
C ARG A 92 1.01 10.23 9.52
N VAL A 93 1.42 11.33 10.15
CA VAL A 93 2.81 11.61 10.55
C VAL A 93 2.86 11.71 12.07
N ASN A 94 3.64 10.85 12.72
CA ASN A 94 3.76 10.78 14.18
C ASN A 94 2.40 10.63 14.90
N GLY A 95 1.52 9.78 14.36
CA GLY A 95 0.19 9.53 14.91
C GLY A 95 -0.86 10.59 14.58
N GLN A 96 -0.46 11.77 14.09
CA GLN A 96 -1.37 12.85 13.71
C GLN A 96 -1.60 12.86 12.20
N GLU A 97 -2.84 13.12 11.79
CA GLU A 97 -3.17 13.30 10.38
C GLU A 97 -2.76 14.70 9.92
N ARG A 98 -2.08 14.78 8.78
CA ARG A 98 -1.65 16.03 8.17
C ARG A 98 -1.98 16.02 6.69
N THR A 99 -2.52 17.12 6.21
CA THR A 99 -2.61 17.37 4.77
C THR A 99 -1.25 17.81 4.26
N VAL A 100 -0.72 17.06 3.30
CA VAL A 100 0.51 17.40 2.60
C VAL A 100 0.20 17.63 1.13
N GLU A 101 0.79 18.69 0.58
CA GLU A 101 0.82 18.93 -0.85
C GLU A 101 2.12 18.34 -1.40
N VAL A 102 1.97 17.44 -2.36
CA VAL A 102 3.10 16.74 -2.97
C VAL A 102 2.96 16.75 -4.48
N ALA A 103 4.09 16.71 -5.17
CA ALA A 103 4.12 16.59 -6.62
C ALA A 103 3.54 15.24 -7.07
N LEU A 104 3.09 15.15 -8.32
CA LEU A 104 2.47 13.94 -8.86
C LEU A 104 3.46 12.75 -8.94
N ASP A 105 4.75 13.00 -9.07
CA ASP A 105 5.81 11.99 -9.06
C ASP A 105 6.27 11.60 -7.65
N ALA A 106 5.77 12.27 -6.60
CA ALA A 106 6.13 11.95 -5.24
C ALA A 106 5.62 10.55 -4.84
N PRO A 107 6.41 9.80 -4.05
CA PRO A 107 5.99 8.50 -3.54
C PRO A 107 4.83 8.65 -2.55
N ILE A 108 3.83 7.79 -2.71
CA ILE A 108 2.77 7.64 -1.72
C ILE A 108 3.20 6.65 -0.64
N GLN A 109 2.53 6.74 0.50
CA GLN A 109 2.73 5.86 1.63
C GLN A 109 1.49 5.00 1.86
N PRO A 110 1.65 3.84 2.49
CA PRO A 110 0.52 3.10 3.03
C PRO A 110 -0.35 3.99 3.93
N ASP A 111 -1.66 3.75 3.86
CA ASP A 111 -2.72 4.47 4.55
C ASP A 111 -2.89 5.95 4.14
N ASP A 112 -2.20 6.41 3.09
CA ASP A 112 -2.47 7.74 2.50
C ASP A 112 -3.92 7.81 1.98
N ILE A 113 -4.56 8.95 2.21
CA ILE A 113 -5.85 9.29 1.62
C ILE A 113 -5.62 10.43 0.61
N ILE A 114 -5.75 10.10 -0.67
CA ILE A 114 -5.61 11.03 -1.78
C ILE A 114 -6.97 11.62 -2.10
N VAL A 115 -7.09 12.93 -1.98
CA VAL A 115 -8.32 13.68 -2.25
C VAL A 115 -8.11 14.55 -3.46
N VAL A 116 -8.79 14.23 -4.55
CA VAL A 116 -8.85 15.06 -5.75
C VAL A 116 -10.07 15.96 -5.67
N VAL A 117 -9.84 17.25 -5.44
CA VAL A 117 -10.93 18.24 -5.35
C VAL A 117 -11.40 18.68 -6.74
N GLN A 118 -12.61 19.19 -6.83
CA GLN A 118 -13.11 19.87 -8.02
C GLN A 118 -12.31 21.16 -8.28
N ARG A 119 -12.04 21.46 -9.55
CA ARG A 119 -11.49 22.75 -9.98
C ARG A 119 -12.58 23.81 -9.83
N PHE A 120 -12.33 24.80 -8.99
CA PHE A 120 -13.06 26.06 -9.01
C PHE A 120 -12.43 26.96 -10.08
N PHE A 121 -13.30 27.60 -10.85
CA PHE A 121 -13.08 28.34 -12.10
C PHE A 121 -11.88 29.30 -12.06
#